data_AF-T1BB67-F1
#
_entry.id   AF-T1BB67-F1
#
_cell.length_a   1.000
_cell.length_b   1.000
_cell.length_c   1.000
_cell.angle_alpha   90.00
_cell.angle_beta   90.00
_cell.angle_gamma   90.00
#
_symmetry.space_group_name_H-M   'P 1'
#
loop_
_entity.id
_entity.type
_entity.pdbx_description
1 polymer ?
#
loop_
_entity_poly.entity_id
_entity_poly.type
_entity_poly.pdbx_seq_one_letter_code
_entity_poly.pdbx_strand_id
1 'polypeptide(L)'
;CRYGGSNVQFAVNPRDGRLLVIEMNPRVSRSSALASKATGFPIAKIAAKLAVGYTLDELKNDITGGATPASFEPAIDYVVTKIPRVHVREVSLRPTTG
;
A
#
# COMPACT_ATOMS: atom_id res chain seq x y z
N CYS A 1 17.15 6.08 10.19
CA CYS A 1 16.37 4.82 10.32
C CYS A 1 16.67 3.99 9.08
N ARG A 2 17.29 2.80 9.13
CA ARG A 2 17.68 2.08 7.89
C ARG A 2 16.39 1.60 7.18
N TYR A 3 16.19 2.14 5.99
CA TYR A 3 14.91 2.71 5.51
C TYR A 3 14.01 1.68 4.81
N GLY A 4 12.73 1.64 5.18
CA GLY A 4 11.71 0.79 4.56
C GLY A 4 10.34 1.46 4.55
N GLY A 5 9.44 0.98 3.70
CA GLY A 5 8.08 1.52 3.60
C GLY A 5 7.21 1.15 4.80
N SER A 6 6.35 2.08 5.23
CA SER A 6 5.40 1.89 6.31
C SER A 6 3.99 2.29 5.88
N ASN A 7 2.97 1.70 6.50
CA ASN A 7 1.58 2.07 6.27
C ASN A 7 0.96 2.64 7.56
N VAL A 8 0.53 3.90 7.51
CA VAL A 8 -0.20 4.57 8.60
C VAL A 8 -1.69 4.58 8.27
N GLN A 9 -2.53 4.33 9.26
CA GLN A 9 -3.99 4.45 9.14
C GLN A 9 -4.50 5.56 10.06
N PHE A 10 -5.43 6.37 9.53
CA PHE A 10 -6.02 7.49 10.23
C PHE A 10 -7.55 7.40 10.22
N ALA A 11 -8.18 7.94 11.25
CA ALA A 11 -9.60 8.26 11.28
C ALA A 11 -9.77 9.78 11.18
N VAL A 12 -10.70 10.22 10.33
CA VAL A 12 -11.04 11.64 10.15
C VAL A 12 -12.51 11.83 10.51
N ASN A 13 -12.80 12.74 11.43
CA ASN A 13 -14.18 13.14 11.70
C ASN A 13 -14.69 14.04 10.56
N PRO A 14 -15.77 13.66 9.84
CA PRO A 14 -16.26 14.41 8.69
C PRO A 14 -16.88 15.78 9.05
N ARG A 15 -17.19 16.03 10.32
CA ARG A 15 -17.85 17.29 10.75
C ARG A 15 -16.87 18.42 11.07
N ASP A 16 -15.72 18.09 11.64
CA ASP A 16 -14.75 19.07 12.16
C ASP A 16 -13.32 18.81 11.65
N GLY A 17 -13.10 17.75 10.88
CA GLY A 17 -11.78 17.39 10.36
C GLY A 17 -10.83 16.81 11.41
N ARG A 18 -11.30 16.48 12.62
CA ARG A 18 -10.44 15.92 13.67
C ARG A 18 -9.76 14.65 13.17
N LEU A 19 -8.42 14.69 13.17
CA LEU A 19 -7.56 13.60 12.72
C LEU A 19 -7.07 12.79 13.92
N LEU A 20 -7.25 11.47 13.86
CA LEU A 20 -6.73 10.52 14.85
C LEU A 20 -5.89 9.46 14.15
N VAL A 21 -4.76 9.11 14.76
CA VAL A 21 -3.94 7.96 14.31
C VAL A 21 -4.55 6.69 14.87
N ILE A 22 -4.80 5.70 14.00
CA ILE A 22 -5.31 4.38 14.41
C ILE A 22 -4.13 3.46 14.71
N GLU A 23 -3.26 3.26 13.73
CA GLU A 23 -2.11 2.37 13.84
C GLU A 23 -1.02 2.69 12.81
N MET A 24 0.16 2.11 13.03
CA MET A 24 1.29 2.12 12.12
C MET A 24 1.74 0.67 11.88
N ASN A 25 1.82 0.26 10.62
CA ASN A 25 2.38 -1.02 10.20
C ASN A 25 3.79 -0.80 9.65
N PRO A 26 4.87 -1.03 10.42
CA PRO A 26 6.26 -0.76 10.02
C PRO A 26 6.82 -1.85 9.08
N ARG A 27 6.06 -2.15 8.03
CA ARG A 27 6.39 -3.14 6.99
C ARG A 27 5.56 -2.88 5.74
N VAL A 28 6.00 -3.45 4.63
CA VAL A 28 5.17 -3.59 3.42
C VAL A 28 3.91 -4.39 3.74
N SER A 29 2.75 -3.84 3.37
CA SER A 29 1.42 -4.43 3.62
C SER A 29 0.69 -4.73 2.31
N ARG A 30 -0.48 -5.39 2.40
CA ARG A 30 -1.37 -5.58 1.24
C ARG A 30 -1.76 -4.24 0.59
N SER A 31 -1.89 -3.19 1.41
CA SER A 31 -2.15 -1.83 0.94
C SER A 31 -0.95 -1.24 0.18
N SER A 32 0.28 -1.55 0.60
CA SER A 32 1.49 -1.16 -0.14
C SER A 32 1.56 -1.84 -1.52
N ALA A 33 1.15 -3.10 -1.62
CA ALA A 33 1.07 -3.80 -2.91
C ALA A 33 0.00 -3.20 -3.84
N LEU A 34 -1.16 -2.81 -3.29
CA LEU A 34 -2.18 -2.08 -4.04
C LEU A 34 -1.66 -0.72 -4.51
N ALA A 35 -1.03 0.06 -3.64
CA ALA A 35 -0.45 1.36 -3.99
C ALA A 35 0.62 1.23 -5.08
N SER A 36 1.44 0.18 -5.03
CA SER A 36 2.47 -0.07 -6.06
C SER A 36 1.84 -0.34 -7.43
N LYS A 37 0.71 -1.05 -7.47
CA LYS A 37 -0.04 -1.28 -8.72
C LYS A 37 -0.79 -0.03 -9.19
N ALA A 38 -1.35 0.73 -8.26
CA ALA A 38 -2.14 1.92 -8.54
C ALA A 38 -1.31 3.10 -9.04
N THR A 39 -0.04 3.18 -8.65
CA THR A 39 0.87 4.29 -9.02
C THR A 39 1.96 3.86 -10.00
N GLY A 40 2.12 2.55 -10.21
CA GLY A 40 3.27 1.95 -10.89
C GLY A 40 4.57 1.99 -10.07
N PHE A 41 4.60 2.65 -8.90
CA PHE A 41 5.81 2.84 -8.10
C PHE A 41 6.16 1.55 -7.32
N PRO A 42 7.32 0.92 -7.55
CA PRO A 42 7.61 -0.40 -6.99
C PRO A 42 8.11 -0.30 -5.53
N ILE A 43 7.18 -0.09 -4.58
CA ILE A 43 7.48 0.14 -3.14
C ILE A 43 8.36 -0.97 -2.55
N ALA A 44 8.07 -2.24 -2.85
CA ALA A 44 8.84 -3.37 -2.31
C ALA A 44 10.28 -3.42 -2.86
N LYS A 45 10.47 -3.13 -4.16
CA LYS A 45 11.79 -3.10 -4.81
C LYS A 45 12.65 -1.97 -4.25
N ILE A 46 12.04 -0.80 -4.05
CA ILE A 46 12.71 0.37 -3.48
C ILE A 46 13.04 0.13 -2.01
N ALA A 47 12.10 -0.37 -1.21
CA ALA A 47 12.35 -0.71 0.20
C ALA A 47 13.49 -1.73 0.37
N ALA A 48 13.61 -2.72 -0.51
CA ALA A 48 14.71 -3.68 -0.48
C ALA A 48 16.08 -3.03 -0.77
N LYS A 49 16.13 -2.11 -1.75
CA LYS A 49 17.36 -1.36 -2.06
C LYS A 49 17.74 -0.38 -0.94
N LEU A 50 16.76 0.29 -0.36
CA LEU A 50 16.96 1.15 0.80
C LEU A 50 17.50 0.37 2.02
N ALA A 51 17.03 -0.86 2.22
CA ALA A 51 17.50 -1.73 3.31
C ALA A 51 18.99 -2.12 3.18
N VAL A 52 19.52 -2.19 1.96
CA VAL A 52 20.95 -2.47 1.71
C VAL A 52 21.82 -1.20 1.63
N GLY A 53 21.25 -0.03 1.93
CA GLY A 53 22.00 1.22 2.13
C GLY A 53 21.91 2.24 1.00
N TYR A 54 21.12 2.01 -0.05
CA TYR A 54 20.86 3.03 -1.07
C TYR A 54 19.98 4.16 -0.50
N THR A 55 20.09 5.34 -1.08
CA THR A 55 19.19 6.49 -0.81
C THR A 55 18.14 6.64 -1.90
N LEU A 56 17.03 7.34 -1.63
CA LEU A 56 15.96 7.52 -2.63
C LEU A 56 16.43 8.29 -3.88
N ASP A 57 17.42 9.17 -3.74
CA ASP A 57 17.97 9.98 -4.83
C ASP A 57 18.86 9.16 -5.77
N GLU A 58 19.49 8.11 -5.26
CA GLU A 58 20.31 7.18 -6.05
C GLU A 58 19.48 6.19 -6.87
N LEU A 59 18.21 6.01 -6.48
CA LEU A 59 17.31 5.06 -7.12
C LEU A 59 16.60 5.70 -8.30
N LYS A 60 16.89 5.22 -9.51
CA LYS A 60 16.17 5.61 -10.72
C LYS A 60 14.76 5.02 -10.72
N ASN A 61 13.77 5.82 -11.12
CA ASN A 61 12.40 5.36 -11.28
C ASN A 61 12.25 4.51 -12.55
N ASP A 62 11.79 3.26 -12.38
CA ASP A 62 11.65 2.29 -13.48
C ASP A 62 10.56 2.72 -14.49
N ILE A 63 9.52 3.45 -14.06
CA ILE A 63 8.38 3.83 -14.92
C ILE A 63 8.77 4.90 -15.94
N THR A 64 9.55 5.89 -15.51
CA THR A 64 9.98 7.03 -16.33
C THR A 64 11.27 6.73 -17.12
N GLY A 65 11.64 5.45 -17.27
CA GLY A 65 12.89 5.03 -17.93
C GLY A 65 14.15 5.53 -17.21
N GLY A 66 14.07 5.84 -15.92
CA GLY A 66 15.17 6.38 -15.13
C GLY A 66 15.49 7.86 -15.34
N ALA A 67 14.59 8.62 -15.98
CA ALA A 67 14.72 10.07 -16.14
C ALA A 67 14.54 10.85 -14.83
N THR A 68 13.78 10.32 -13.87
CA THR A 68 13.55 10.92 -12.55
C THR A 68 14.02 10.00 -11.44
N PRO A 69 14.50 10.56 -10.31
CA PRO A 69 14.83 9.77 -9.11
C PRO A 69 13.55 9.20 -8.47
N ALA A 70 13.70 8.28 -7.53
CA ALA A 70 12.60 7.68 -6.77
C ALA A 70 12.10 8.60 -5.65
N SER A 71 12.77 9.72 -5.40
CA SER A 71 12.36 10.81 -4.49
C SER A 71 11.29 11.71 -5.11
N PHE A 72 10.13 11.14 -5.45
CA PHE A 72 8.97 11.90 -5.91
C PHE A 72 7.67 11.28 -5.40
N GLU A 73 6.61 12.08 -5.33
CA GLU A 73 5.26 11.59 -5.05
C GLU A 73 4.54 11.31 -6.39
N PRO A 74 4.08 10.08 -6.64
CA PRO A 74 3.35 9.77 -7.87
C PRO A 74 2.04 10.55 -7.98
N ALA A 75 1.81 11.19 -9.12
CA ALA A 75 0.52 11.76 -9.50
C ALA A 75 -0.17 10.85 -10.52
N ILE A 76 -1.44 10.53 -10.28
CA ILE A 76 -2.26 9.70 -11.17
C ILE A 76 -3.40 10.53 -11.75
N ASP A 77 -3.71 10.31 -13.03
CA ASP A 77 -4.80 10.95 -13.79
C ASP A 77 -6.02 10.02 -13.97
N TYR A 78 -6.05 8.90 -13.26
CA TYR A 78 -7.12 7.91 -13.26
C TYR A 78 -7.53 7.50 -11.84
N VAL A 79 -8.72 6.89 -11.72
CA VAL A 79 -9.26 6.38 -10.45
C VAL A 79 -9.04 4.87 -10.37
N VAL A 80 -8.49 4.40 -9.23
CA VAL A 80 -8.30 2.98 -8.95
C VAL A 80 -9.30 2.51 -7.90
N THR A 81 -10.11 1.51 -8.26
CA THR A 81 -11.10 0.90 -7.34
C THR A 81 -10.64 -0.50 -6.94
N LYS A 82 -10.56 -0.76 -5.62
CA LYS A 82 -10.28 -2.10 -5.08
C LYS A 82 -11.55 -2.70 -4.48
N ILE A 83 -11.95 -3.87 -4.98
CA ILE A 83 -13.09 -4.64 -4.46
C ILE A 83 -12.55 -5.93 -3.82
N PRO A 84 -12.83 -6.22 -2.54
CA PRO A 84 -12.45 -7.49 -1.93
C PRO A 84 -13.27 -8.65 -2.52
N ARG A 85 -12.61 -9.75 -2.88
CA ARG A 85 -13.31 -10.99 -3.23
C ARG A 85 -13.71 -11.72 -1.95
N VAL A 86 -15.01 -11.94 -1.76
CA VAL A 86 -15.57 -12.68 -0.62
C VAL A 86 -15.98 -14.08 -1.10
N HIS A 87 -15.60 -15.12 -0.37
CA HIS A 87 -16.08 -16.49 -0.61
C HIS A 87 -17.08 -16.84 0.49
N VAL A 88 -18.37 -16.89 0.16
CA VAL A 88 -19.41 -17.38 1.06
C VAL A 88 -19.51 -18.89 0.82
N ARG A 89 -19.20 -19.71 1.83
CA ARG A 89 -19.50 -21.14 1.80
C ARG A 89 -20.93 -21.34 2.28
N GLU A 90 -21.71 -22.08 1.50
CA GLU A 90 -23.04 -22.54 1.90
C GLU A 90 -22.87 -23.56 3.03
N VAL A 91 -23.39 -23.24 4.22
CA VAL A 91 -23.49 -24.22 5.31
C VAL A 91 -24.66 -25.14 4.96
N SER A 92 -24.36 -26.34 4.45
CA SER A 92 -25.36 -27.38 4.25
C SER A 92 -25.95 -27.77 5.61
N LEU A 93 -27.12 -27.23 5.92
CA LEU A 93 -27.94 -27.67 7.04
C LEU A 93 -28.49 -29.06 6.69
N ARG A 94 -27.75 -30.13 7.00
CA ARG A 94 -28.34 -31.47 7.06
C ARG A 94 -29.11 -31.57 8.39
N PRO A 95 -30.43 -31.77 8.38
CA PRO A 95 -31.13 -32.04 9.62
C PRO A 95 -30.66 -33.40 10.14
N THR A 96 -30.12 -33.43 11.35
CA THR A 96 -29.92 -34.67 12.10
C THR A 96 -31.30 -35.16 12.54
N THR A 97 -31.85 -36.14 11.83
CA THR A 97 -33.04 -36.87 12.26
C THR A 97 -32.68 -37.65 13.53
N GLY A 98 -33.45 -37.42 14.59
CA GLY A 98 -33.41 -38.21 15.83
C GLY A 98 -34.15 -39.53 15.71
#